data_AF-A0A1F7HVP8-F1
#
_entry.id   AF-A0A1F7HVP8-F1
#
_cell.length_a   1.000
_cell.length_b   1.000
_cell.length_c   1.000
_cell.angle_alpha   90.00
_cell.angle_beta   90.00
_cell.angle_gamma   90.00
#
_symmetry.space_group_name_H-M   'P 1'
#
loop_
_entity.id
_entity.type
_entity.pdbx_description
1 polymer ?
#
loop_
_entity_poly.entity_id
_entity_poly.type
_entity_poly.pdbx_seq_one_letter_code
_entity_poly.pdbx_strand_id
1 'polypeptide(L)'
;MQSVVLGLNKPPFVIIYEGTIPYLYQLFRIFPLTFGFVSLPLAVLGFLMLARKLYRPPRSFLLIVLLIFPLAYFAWSGAWFNKFSRYYILLIPFLSLFAAYSLMKFKKNVKIFFLFLIATNGIVYFTNLYLKPNTRVAASSWIYGRVSEKSTIAGEHWDDSLPLPILDEGKDQYYLPEQYNLVSLQVYDQPDDEKKIDLLASQLSQSDYFIISSRRVFYSILRNSKSYPYTSLMYKKLFSGQLGFRLEKQFTNYPFFISDDWADESFQSYDHPPVYIFKNEARFPAEKISFLIKS
;
A
#
# COMPACT_ATOMS: atom_id res chain seq x y z
N MET A 1 -9.52 15.07 -13.00
CA MET A 1 -9.30 14.72 -11.58
C MET A 1 -10.58 14.67 -10.76
N GLN A 2 -11.52 15.61 -10.92
CA GLN A 2 -12.79 15.61 -10.16
C GLN A 2 -13.63 14.34 -10.37
N SER A 3 -13.65 13.79 -11.58
CA SER A 3 -14.32 12.51 -11.88
C SER A 3 -13.74 11.32 -11.11
N VAL A 4 -12.44 11.34 -10.78
CA VAL A 4 -11.77 10.29 -10.01
C VAL A 4 -12.09 10.41 -8.52
N VAL A 5 -12.15 11.65 -8.01
CA VAL A 5 -12.54 11.95 -6.62
C VAL A 5 -13.97 11.50 -6.33
N LEU A 6 -14.86 11.66 -7.31
CA LEU A 6 -16.26 11.24 -7.22
C LEU A 6 -16.48 9.76 -7.59
N GLY A 7 -15.45 9.05 -8.07
CA GLY A 7 -15.56 7.64 -8.48
C GLY A 7 -16.29 7.41 -9.81
N LEU A 8 -16.49 8.45 -10.62
CA LEU A 8 -17.06 8.36 -11.97
C LEU A 8 -16.07 7.76 -12.96
N ASN A 9 -14.78 8.08 -12.80
CA ASN A 9 -13.69 7.42 -13.52
C ASN A 9 -12.80 6.69 -12.51
N LYS A 10 -12.55 5.41 -12.75
CA LYS A 10 -11.87 4.51 -11.80
C LYS A 10 -10.63 3.89 -12.45
N PRO A 11 -9.54 4.67 -12.58
CA PRO A 11 -8.28 4.11 -13.02
C PRO A 11 -7.76 3.07 -11.99
N PRO A 12 -6.82 2.19 -12.40
CA PRO A 12 -6.36 1.06 -11.58
C PRO A 12 -6.01 1.39 -10.12
N PHE A 13 -5.37 2.53 -9.87
CA PHE A 13 -4.95 2.95 -8.53
C PHE A 13 -6.10 3.43 -7.60
N VAL A 14 -7.36 3.40 -8.04
CA VAL A 14 -8.53 3.82 -7.24
C VAL A 14 -9.53 2.70 -7.05
N ILE A 15 -9.48 1.63 -7.85
CA ILE A 15 -10.41 0.51 -7.72
C ILE A 15 -10.28 -0.20 -6.36
N ILE A 16 -9.14 -0.07 -5.68
CA ILE A 16 -8.95 -0.58 -4.32
C ILE A 16 -9.96 0.02 -3.31
N TYR A 17 -10.56 1.18 -3.61
CA TYR A 17 -11.57 1.82 -2.77
C TYR A 17 -12.99 1.35 -3.04
N GLU A 18 -13.21 0.48 -4.04
CA GLU A 18 -14.52 -0.10 -4.32
C GLU A 18 -15.08 -0.84 -3.08
N GLY A 19 -16.35 -0.58 -2.77
CA GLY A 19 -17.03 -1.18 -1.61
C GLY A 19 -16.54 -0.68 -0.24
N THR A 20 -15.64 0.30 -0.17
CA THR A 20 -15.24 0.90 1.12
C THR A 20 -16.28 1.89 1.62
N ILE A 21 -16.45 1.96 2.95
CA ILE A 21 -17.37 2.90 3.58
C ILE A 21 -16.66 4.24 3.80
N PRO A 22 -17.15 5.36 3.22
CA PRO A 22 -16.61 6.70 3.47
C PRO A 22 -16.56 7.02 4.97
N TYR A 23 -15.64 7.89 5.37
CA TYR A 23 -15.28 8.22 6.76
C TYR A 23 -14.70 7.06 7.58
N LEU A 24 -15.36 5.89 7.62
CA LEU A 24 -14.90 4.73 8.40
C LEU A 24 -13.57 4.22 7.87
N TYR A 25 -13.40 4.16 6.54
CA TYR A 25 -12.14 3.73 5.95
C TYR A 25 -10.98 4.63 6.42
N GLN A 26 -11.14 5.94 6.40
CA GLN A 26 -10.12 6.88 6.86
C GLN A 26 -9.79 6.71 8.34
N LEU A 27 -10.84 6.58 9.17
CA LEU A 27 -10.70 6.39 10.62
C LEU A 27 -9.94 5.11 10.99
N PHE A 28 -10.17 4.02 10.26
CA PHE A 28 -9.60 2.71 10.62
C PHE A 28 -8.37 2.31 9.81
N ARG A 29 -8.20 2.81 8.58
CA ARG A 29 -7.15 2.36 7.64
C ARG A 29 -6.05 3.40 7.42
N ILE A 30 -6.33 4.69 7.68
CA ILE A 30 -5.41 5.80 7.40
C ILE A 30 -4.90 6.45 8.67
N PHE A 31 -5.80 7.04 9.49
CA PHE A 31 -5.39 7.87 10.61
C PHE A 31 -4.55 7.17 11.68
N PRO A 32 -4.78 5.89 12.03
CA PRO A 32 -3.99 5.23 13.07
C PRO A 32 -2.50 5.16 12.73
N LEU A 33 -2.16 4.97 11.45
CA LEU A 33 -0.77 4.93 10.97
C LEU A 33 -0.23 6.30 10.58
N THR A 34 -1.08 7.19 10.05
CA THR A 34 -0.64 8.55 9.66
C THR A 34 -0.28 9.40 10.88
N PHE A 35 -1.10 9.33 11.93
CA PHE A 35 -0.98 10.18 13.10
C PHE A 35 -0.43 9.44 14.33
N GLY A 36 -0.55 8.10 14.34
CA GLY A 36 -0.06 7.23 15.39
C GLY A 36 -1.17 6.76 16.34
N PHE A 37 -1.08 5.49 16.76
CA PHE A 37 -2.06 4.84 17.66
C PHE A 37 -2.19 5.52 19.02
N VAL A 38 -1.15 6.21 19.47
CA VAL A 38 -1.12 6.92 20.77
C VAL A 38 -1.63 8.34 20.60
N SER A 39 -1.16 9.03 19.57
CA SER A 39 -1.51 10.43 19.31
C SER A 39 -2.99 10.57 18.96
N LEU A 40 -3.56 9.64 18.18
CA LEU A 40 -4.95 9.75 17.70
C LEU A 40 -5.98 9.76 18.84
N PRO A 41 -5.97 8.83 19.83
CA PRO A 41 -6.82 8.93 21.02
C PRO A 41 -6.60 10.22 21.83
N LEU A 42 -5.35 10.69 21.94
CA LEU A 42 -5.05 11.95 22.63
C LEU A 42 -5.66 13.16 21.90
N ALA A 43 -5.64 13.15 20.57
CA ALA A 43 -6.28 14.19 19.76
C ALA A 43 -7.80 14.17 19.94
N VAL A 44 -8.44 12.99 19.90
CA VAL A 44 -9.89 12.87 20.16
C VAL A 44 -10.23 13.38 21.55
N LEU A 45 -9.46 12.98 22.58
CA LEU A 45 -9.66 13.47 23.94
C LEU A 45 -9.51 14.99 24.03
N GLY A 46 -8.47 15.55 23.41
CA GLY A 46 -8.20 16.98 23.40
C GLY A 46 -9.30 17.78 22.71
N PHE A 47 -9.78 17.29 21.57
CA PHE A 47 -10.92 17.84 20.85
C PHE A 47 -12.16 17.89 21.76
N LEU A 48 -12.51 16.78 22.43
CA LEU A 48 -13.66 16.73 23.33
C LEU A 48 -13.52 17.69 24.52
N MET A 49 -12.32 17.82 25.09
CA MET A 49 -12.06 18.74 26.20
C MET A 49 -12.15 20.21 25.78
N LEU A 50 -11.72 20.54 24.56
CA LEU A 50 -11.83 21.88 23.98
C LEU A 50 -13.28 22.20 23.59
N ALA A 51 -13.99 21.26 22.96
CA ALA A 51 -15.40 21.40 22.62
C ALA A 51 -16.26 21.64 23.87
N ARG A 52 -15.96 20.98 24.99
CA ARG A 52 -16.66 21.22 26.28
C ARG A 52 -16.57 22.67 26.76
N LYS A 53 -15.50 23.40 26.42
CA LYS A 53 -15.37 24.82 26.79
C LYS A 53 -16.35 25.72 26.05
N LEU A 54 -16.85 25.32 24.87
CA LEU A 54 -17.84 26.10 24.12
C LEU A 54 -19.21 26.18 24.84
N TYR A 55 -19.51 25.25 25.75
CA TYR A 55 -20.71 25.31 26.58
C TYR A 55 -20.62 26.32 27.73
N ARG A 56 -19.43 26.89 28.01
CA ARG A 56 -19.24 27.88 29.08
C ARG A 56 -18.88 29.25 28.48
N PRO A 57 -19.62 30.33 28.80
CA PRO A 57 -19.24 31.67 28.37
C PRO A 57 -17.97 32.17 29.10
N PRO A 58 -17.17 33.07 28.48
CA PRO A 58 -17.31 33.59 27.11
C PRO A 58 -16.75 32.63 26.05
N ARG A 59 -17.46 32.51 24.92
CA ARG A 59 -17.02 31.68 23.79
C ARG A 59 -15.94 32.43 23.01
N SER A 60 -14.76 31.84 22.89
CA SER A 60 -13.69 32.37 22.05
C SER A 60 -13.96 32.05 20.58
N PHE A 61 -14.01 33.08 19.73
CA PHE A 61 -14.14 32.93 18.27
C PHE A 61 -13.04 32.03 17.69
N LEU A 62 -11.79 32.21 18.16
CA LEU A 62 -10.65 31.40 17.73
C LEU A 62 -10.84 29.92 18.05
N LEU A 63 -11.42 29.59 19.21
CA LEU A 63 -11.70 28.21 19.59
C LEU A 63 -12.74 27.57 18.67
N ILE A 64 -13.76 28.34 18.24
CA ILE A 64 -14.75 27.87 17.28
C ILE A 64 -14.08 27.56 15.94
N VAL A 65 -13.26 28.48 15.42
CA VAL A 65 -12.52 28.29 14.16
C VAL A 65 -11.60 27.07 14.24
N LEU A 66 -10.85 26.91 15.34
CA LEU A 66 -9.95 25.79 15.57
C LEU A 66 -10.68 24.44 15.54
N LEU A 67 -11.91 24.36 16.04
CA LEU A 67 -12.68 23.12 16.10
C LEU A 67 -13.46 22.87 14.81
N ILE A 68 -14.00 23.91 14.18
CA ILE A 68 -14.89 23.74 13.02
C ILE A 68 -14.14 23.45 11.73
N PHE A 69 -12.95 24.02 11.54
CA PHE A 69 -12.17 23.80 10.33
C PHE A 69 -11.84 22.32 10.09
N PRO A 70 -11.20 21.58 11.03
CA PRO A 70 -10.88 20.18 10.80
C PRO A 70 -12.14 19.30 10.62
N LEU A 71 -13.24 19.64 11.30
CA LEU A 71 -14.52 18.95 11.12
C LEU A 71 -15.13 19.19 9.75
N ALA A 72 -15.22 20.45 9.32
CA ALA A 72 -15.75 20.81 8.01
C ALA A 72 -14.89 20.23 6.87
N TYR A 73 -13.57 20.30 7.02
CA TYR A 73 -12.64 19.72 6.06
C TYR A 73 -12.78 18.20 5.98
N PHE A 74 -12.86 17.50 7.12
CA PHE A 74 -13.05 16.05 7.12
C PHE A 74 -14.45 15.64 6.63
N ALA A 75 -15.49 16.42 6.94
CA ALA A 75 -16.84 16.19 6.39
C ALA A 75 -16.85 16.29 4.86
N TRP A 76 -16.07 17.22 4.29
CA TRP A 76 -15.96 17.35 2.84
C TRP A 76 -15.04 16.30 2.20
N SER A 77 -13.82 16.12 2.69
CA SER A 77 -12.80 15.22 2.11
C SER A 77 -12.97 13.74 2.49
N GLY A 78 -13.68 13.45 3.59
CA GLY A 78 -13.99 12.09 4.02
C GLY A 78 -15.05 11.41 3.16
N ALA A 79 -15.89 12.21 2.48
CA ALA A 79 -16.94 11.73 1.57
C ALA A 79 -16.39 11.19 0.24
N TRP A 80 -15.14 11.50 -0.11
CA TRP A 80 -14.59 11.20 -1.42
C TRP A 80 -14.41 9.69 -1.67
N PHE A 81 -14.54 9.30 -2.94
CA PHE A 81 -14.32 7.92 -3.37
C PHE A 81 -12.84 7.55 -3.23
N ASN A 82 -11.93 8.41 -3.71
CA ASN A 82 -10.51 8.26 -3.47
C ASN A 82 -10.16 8.68 -2.04
N LYS A 83 -9.27 7.92 -1.39
CA LYS A 83 -8.99 8.09 0.05
C LYS A 83 -7.50 8.18 0.31
N PHE A 84 -6.74 8.83 -0.58
CA PHE A 84 -5.29 8.96 -0.40
C PHE A 84 -4.96 9.71 0.89
N SER A 85 -4.00 9.17 1.65
CA SER A 85 -3.54 9.75 2.93
C SER A 85 -3.16 11.23 2.82
N ARG A 86 -2.55 11.65 1.69
CA ARG A 86 -2.14 13.04 1.42
C ARG A 86 -3.26 14.06 1.52
N TYR A 87 -4.51 13.70 1.27
CA TYR A 87 -5.62 14.65 1.42
C TYR A 87 -5.87 15.02 2.87
N TYR A 88 -5.41 14.22 3.82
CA TYR A 88 -5.63 14.50 5.24
C TYR A 88 -4.47 15.23 5.91
N ILE A 89 -3.44 15.65 5.15
CA ILE A 89 -2.30 16.40 5.69
C ILE A 89 -2.73 17.69 6.39
N LEU A 90 -3.79 18.34 5.88
CA LEU A 90 -4.34 19.58 6.46
C LEU A 90 -4.98 19.36 7.85
N LEU A 91 -5.30 18.12 8.22
CA LEU A 91 -5.83 17.78 9.54
C LEU A 91 -4.73 17.61 10.59
N ILE A 92 -3.50 17.29 10.17
CA ILE A 92 -2.40 16.92 11.08
C ILE A 92 -2.04 18.03 12.08
N PRO A 93 -1.94 19.33 11.70
CA PRO A 93 -1.67 20.39 12.67
C PRO A 93 -2.76 20.50 13.75
N PHE A 94 -4.04 20.37 13.38
CA PHE A 94 -5.16 20.44 14.32
C PHE A 94 -5.18 19.24 15.27
N LEU A 95 -5.00 18.04 14.74
CA LEU A 95 -4.90 16.83 15.55
C LEU A 95 -3.72 16.91 16.53
N SER A 96 -2.59 17.46 16.09
CA SER A 96 -1.40 17.70 16.94
C SER A 96 -1.70 18.67 18.08
N LEU A 97 -2.38 19.80 17.79
CA LEU A 97 -2.80 20.75 18.81
C LEU A 97 -3.77 20.13 19.82
N PHE A 98 -4.72 19.32 19.35
CA PHE A 98 -5.65 18.62 20.24
C PHE A 98 -4.92 17.61 21.13
N ALA A 99 -4.02 16.80 20.56
CA ALA A 99 -3.22 15.84 21.32
C ALA A 99 -2.34 16.54 22.36
N ALA A 100 -1.68 17.65 22.00
CA ALA A 100 -0.90 18.45 22.92
C ALA A 100 -1.77 19.01 24.06
N TYR A 101 -2.97 19.50 23.75
CA TYR A 101 -3.88 20.06 24.75
C TYR A 101 -4.33 19.03 25.80
N SER A 102 -4.69 17.80 25.38
CA SER A 102 -5.05 16.74 26.34
C SER A 102 -3.85 16.33 27.18
N LEU A 103 -2.68 16.18 26.56
CA LEU A 103 -1.44 15.81 27.21
C LEU A 103 -1.02 16.84 28.28
N MET A 104 -1.26 18.13 28.04
CA MET A 104 -1.01 19.21 29.02
C MET A 104 -1.81 19.05 30.32
N LYS A 105 -2.95 18.35 30.29
CA LYS A 105 -3.85 18.16 31.44
C LYS A 105 -3.48 16.96 32.31
N PHE A 106 -2.61 16.08 31.81
CA PHE A 106 -2.12 14.95 32.58
C PHE A 106 -1.02 15.35 33.58
N LYS A 107 -0.96 14.59 34.69
CA LYS A 107 0.14 14.69 35.68
C LYS A 107 1.48 14.40 34.99
N LYS A 108 2.57 14.94 35.54
CA LYS A 108 3.93 14.85 34.99
C LYS A 108 4.30 13.43 34.54
N ASN A 109 4.08 12.42 35.39
CA ASN A 109 4.48 11.04 35.10
C ASN A 109 3.70 10.45 33.90
N VAL A 110 2.38 10.69 33.84
CA VAL A 110 1.52 10.23 32.74
C VAL A 110 1.87 10.94 31.44
N LYS A 111 2.15 12.25 31.52
CA LYS A 111 2.63 13.04 30.37
C LYS A 111 3.94 12.51 29.82
N ILE A 112 4.92 12.24 30.68
CA ILE A 112 6.22 11.66 30.29
C ILE A 112 6.01 10.28 29.65
N PHE A 113 5.15 9.44 30.23
CA PHE A 113 4.83 8.13 29.67
C PHE A 113 4.28 8.23 28.23
N PHE A 114 3.29 9.09 27.98
CA PHE A 114 2.76 9.28 26.62
C PHE A 114 3.78 9.88 25.66
N LEU A 115 4.60 10.85 26.09
CA LEU A 115 5.69 11.38 25.27
C LEU A 115 6.71 10.30 24.90
N PHE A 116 7.07 9.44 25.85
CA PHE A 116 7.94 8.30 25.61
C PHE A 116 7.32 7.35 24.57
N LEU A 117 6.04 7.03 24.66
CA LEU A 117 5.35 6.19 23.68
C LEU A 117 5.33 6.81 22.28
N ILE A 118 5.05 8.11 22.17
CA ILE A 118 5.06 8.84 20.89
C ILE A 118 6.47 8.83 20.28
N ALA A 119 7.49 9.13 21.08
CA ALA A 119 8.89 9.11 20.62
C ALA A 119 9.32 7.70 20.20
N THR A 120 8.99 6.68 21.00
CA THR A 120 9.30 5.28 20.71
C THR A 120 8.63 4.83 19.41
N ASN A 121 7.38 5.21 19.17
CA ASN A 121 6.68 4.89 17.92
C ASN A 121 7.44 5.43 16.70
N GLY A 122 7.87 6.69 16.72
CA GLY A 122 8.65 7.30 15.64
C GLY A 122 10.03 6.66 15.45
N ILE A 123 10.75 6.38 16.54
CA ILE A 123 12.07 5.74 16.48
C ILE A 123 11.97 4.31 15.93
N VAL A 124 11.02 3.52 16.42
CA VAL A 124 10.81 2.13 15.95
C VAL A 124 10.42 2.11 14.48
N TYR A 125 9.53 2.99 14.04
CA TYR A 125 9.17 3.13 12.63
C TYR A 125 10.41 3.46 11.79
N PHE A 126 11.14 4.51 12.18
CA PHE A 126 12.29 4.98 11.41
C PHE A 126 13.39 3.93 11.31
N THR A 127 13.74 3.30 12.44
CA THR A 127 14.81 2.31 12.50
C THR A 127 14.49 1.04 11.74
N ASN A 128 13.24 0.55 11.79
CA ASN A 128 12.88 -0.65 11.04
C ASN A 128 12.76 -0.41 9.54
N LEU A 129 12.30 0.77 9.14
CA LEU A 129 11.95 1.06 7.76
C LEU A 129 13.13 1.65 6.98
N TYR A 130 13.75 2.72 7.48
CA TYR A 130 14.70 3.53 6.71
C TYR A 130 16.17 3.14 6.91
N LEU A 131 16.50 2.32 7.92
CA LEU A 131 17.86 1.79 8.07
C LEU A 131 18.09 0.49 7.29
N LYS A 132 17.03 -0.09 6.72
CA LYS A 132 17.10 -1.28 5.85
C LYS A 132 16.93 -0.84 4.40
N PRO A 133 17.53 -1.55 3.44
CA PRO A 133 17.28 -1.28 2.03
C PRO A 133 15.78 -1.47 1.72
N ASN A 134 15.25 -0.64 0.82
CA ASN A 134 13.91 -0.84 0.30
C ASN A 134 13.78 -2.26 -0.29
N THR A 135 12.63 -2.88 -0.07
CA THR A 135 12.34 -4.26 -0.49
C THR A 135 12.54 -4.50 -1.99
N ARG A 136 12.25 -3.51 -2.85
CA ARG A 136 12.48 -3.58 -4.30
C ARG A 136 13.97 -3.57 -4.64
N VAL A 137 14.77 -2.79 -3.90
CA VAL A 137 16.24 -2.79 -4.05
C VAL A 137 16.80 -4.13 -3.60
N ALA A 138 16.40 -4.63 -2.42
CA ALA A 138 16.83 -5.94 -1.93
C ALA A 138 16.45 -7.09 -2.87
N ALA A 139 15.23 -7.04 -3.44
CA ALA A 139 14.78 -7.99 -4.45
C ALA A 139 15.62 -7.90 -5.73
N SER A 140 15.94 -6.70 -6.19
CA SER A 140 16.75 -6.48 -7.39
C SER A 140 18.18 -7.01 -7.20
N SER A 141 18.80 -6.78 -6.03
CA SER A 141 20.10 -7.36 -5.69
C SER A 141 20.05 -8.89 -5.70
N TRP A 142 18.97 -9.48 -5.19
CA TRP A 142 18.78 -10.93 -5.23
C TRP A 142 18.60 -11.47 -6.65
N ILE A 143 17.88 -10.74 -7.51
CA ILE A 143 17.68 -11.11 -8.92
C ILE A 143 19.03 -11.13 -9.65
N TYR A 144 19.81 -10.04 -9.59
CA TYR A 144 21.13 -9.98 -10.21
C TYR A 144 22.10 -11.06 -9.70
N GLY A 145 21.97 -11.45 -8.43
CA GLY A 145 22.83 -12.47 -7.83
C GLY A 145 22.42 -13.93 -8.07
N ARG A 146 21.20 -14.21 -8.58
CA ARG A 146 20.66 -15.59 -8.66
C ARG A 146 19.91 -15.95 -9.92
N VAL A 147 19.36 -14.97 -10.64
CA VAL A 147 18.62 -15.21 -11.88
C VAL A 147 19.59 -15.08 -13.04
N SER A 148 19.64 -16.10 -13.88
CA SER A 148 20.49 -16.12 -15.08
C SER A 148 20.17 -14.96 -16.02
N GLU A 149 21.22 -14.36 -16.59
CA GLU A 149 21.06 -13.40 -17.68
C GLU A 149 20.22 -13.99 -18.82
N LYS A 150 19.51 -13.12 -19.54
CA LYS A 150 18.56 -13.40 -20.63
C LYS A 150 17.30 -14.16 -20.21
N SER A 151 17.11 -14.40 -18.90
CA SER A 151 15.86 -14.95 -18.41
C SER A 151 14.68 -14.01 -18.68
N THR A 152 13.51 -14.59 -18.93
CA THR A 152 12.26 -13.87 -19.14
C THR A 152 11.58 -13.63 -17.79
N ILE A 153 11.37 -12.37 -17.45
CA ILE A 153 10.75 -11.95 -16.18
C ILE A 153 9.44 -11.23 -16.49
N ALA A 154 8.33 -11.85 -16.10
CA ALA A 154 7.03 -11.19 -16.13
C ALA A 154 6.84 -10.29 -14.90
N GLY A 155 6.23 -9.13 -15.11
CA GLY A 155 5.77 -8.21 -14.07
C GLY A 155 4.38 -7.67 -14.40
N GLU A 156 3.71 -7.11 -13.40
CA GLU A 156 2.38 -6.53 -13.56
C GLU A 156 2.45 -5.15 -14.24
N HIS A 157 1.67 -4.93 -15.31
CA HIS A 157 1.43 -3.58 -15.81
C HIS A 157 0.75 -2.74 -14.71
N TRP A 158 1.14 -1.47 -14.57
CA TRP A 158 0.77 -0.53 -13.49
C TRP A 158 1.49 -0.70 -12.14
N ASP A 159 2.48 -1.59 -12.05
CA ASP A 159 3.44 -1.60 -10.93
C ASP A 159 4.87 -1.36 -11.42
N ASP A 160 5.80 -1.22 -10.47
CA ASP A 160 7.21 -1.04 -10.78
C ASP A 160 7.80 -2.34 -11.34
N SER A 161 8.45 -2.26 -12.50
CA SER A 161 9.18 -3.38 -13.07
C SER A 161 10.46 -3.66 -12.28
N LEU A 162 10.73 -4.94 -12.01
CA LEU A 162 11.94 -5.39 -11.35
C LEU A 162 12.74 -6.32 -12.28
N PRO A 163 14.08 -6.31 -12.19
CA PRO A 163 14.90 -5.58 -11.22
C PRO A 163 15.05 -4.08 -11.52
N LEU A 164 15.40 -3.29 -10.50
CA LEU A 164 15.84 -1.89 -10.62
C LEU A 164 17.33 -1.81 -10.96
N PRO A 165 17.82 -0.74 -11.60
CA PRO A 165 19.26 -0.49 -11.74
C PRO A 165 19.94 -0.40 -10.37
N ILE A 166 21.04 -1.13 -10.17
CA ILE A 166 21.82 -1.12 -8.91
C ILE A 166 23.29 -0.88 -9.22
N LEU A 167 23.92 0.02 -8.48
CA LEU A 167 25.37 0.22 -8.51
C LEU A 167 26.09 -0.92 -7.79
N ASP A 168 27.04 -1.57 -8.47
CA ASP A 168 28.04 -2.43 -7.86
C ASP A 168 29.21 -1.56 -7.37
N GLU A 169 29.23 -1.23 -6.08
CA GLU A 169 30.28 -0.42 -5.48
C GLU A 169 31.69 -1.03 -5.64
N GLY A 170 31.79 -2.36 -5.81
CA GLY A 170 33.07 -3.04 -5.98
C GLY A 170 33.64 -2.95 -7.41
N LYS A 171 32.81 -2.62 -8.39
CA LYS A 171 33.20 -2.57 -9.82
C LYS A 171 33.00 -1.20 -10.46
N ASP A 172 32.40 -0.25 -9.74
CA ASP A 172 31.99 1.06 -10.23
C ASP A 172 31.14 0.96 -11.53
N GLN A 173 30.26 -0.05 -11.56
CA GLN A 173 29.40 -0.38 -12.69
C GLN A 173 27.98 -0.68 -12.23
N TYR A 174 26.99 -0.35 -13.06
CA TYR A 174 25.59 -0.64 -12.77
C TYR A 174 25.20 -2.02 -13.32
N TYR A 175 24.52 -2.82 -12.49
CA TYR A 175 23.65 -3.87 -12.99
C TYR A 175 22.39 -3.23 -13.57
N LEU A 176 22.11 -3.56 -14.81
CA LEU A 176 21.06 -2.94 -15.60
C LEU A 176 19.97 -3.96 -15.95
N PRO A 177 18.67 -3.58 -15.93
CA PRO A 177 17.57 -4.52 -16.21
C PRO A 177 17.60 -5.12 -17.61
N GLU A 178 18.27 -4.48 -18.56
CA GLU A 178 18.42 -4.86 -19.97
C GLU A 178 19.09 -6.23 -20.19
N GLN A 179 19.72 -6.79 -19.14
CA GLN A 179 20.23 -8.17 -19.20
C GLN A 179 19.10 -9.22 -19.15
N TYR A 180 17.85 -8.83 -18.89
CA TYR A 180 16.68 -9.71 -18.82
C TYR A 180 15.63 -9.36 -19.88
N ASN A 181 14.82 -10.34 -20.27
CA ASN A 181 13.68 -10.13 -21.15
C ASN A 181 12.46 -9.78 -20.29
N LEU A 182 12.18 -8.49 -20.09
CA LEU A 182 11.07 -8.04 -19.26
C LEU A 182 9.74 -8.09 -20.03
N VAL A 183 8.73 -8.71 -19.43
CA VAL A 183 7.37 -8.82 -19.97
C VAL A 183 6.38 -8.14 -19.04
N SER A 184 5.58 -7.22 -19.58
CA SER A 184 4.54 -6.52 -18.83
C SER A 184 3.18 -7.17 -19.07
N LEU A 185 2.60 -7.74 -18.02
CA LEU A 185 1.29 -8.40 -18.05
C LEU A 185 0.17 -7.37 -17.94
N GLN A 186 -0.69 -7.31 -18.96
CA GLN A 186 -1.82 -6.36 -19.05
C GLN A 186 -3.01 -6.78 -18.18
N VAL A 187 -2.79 -6.91 -16.87
CA VAL A 187 -3.74 -7.50 -15.92
C VAL A 187 -4.97 -6.63 -15.65
N TYR A 188 -4.92 -5.33 -15.92
CA TYR A 188 -6.05 -4.41 -15.78
C TYR A 188 -6.90 -4.22 -17.05
N ASP A 189 -6.46 -4.75 -18.19
CA ASP A 189 -7.19 -4.56 -19.43
C ASP A 189 -8.60 -5.16 -19.33
N GLN A 190 -9.53 -4.45 -19.95
CA GLN A 190 -10.94 -4.83 -20.03
C GLN A 190 -11.30 -5.10 -21.49
N PRO A 191 -12.19 -6.06 -21.78
CA PRO A 191 -12.89 -6.94 -20.83
C PRO A 191 -11.96 -7.99 -20.19
N ASP A 192 -12.27 -8.40 -18.95
CA ASP A 192 -11.63 -9.56 -18.31
C ASP A 192 -12.25 -10.87 -18.86
N ASP A 193 -11.86 -11.25 -20.07
CA ASP A 193 -12.42 -12.36 -20.83
C ASP A 193 -11.40 -13.48 -21.11
N GLU A 194 -11.87 -14.54 -21.77
CA GLU A 194 -11.03 -15.68 -22.13
C GLU A 194 -9.85 -15.31 -23.04
N LYS A 195 -10.02 -14.35 -23.96
CA LYS A 195 -8.96 -13.93 -24.88
C LYS A 195 -7.81 -13.28 -24.12
N LYS A 196 -8.14 -12.42 -23.15
CA LYS A 196 -7.15 -11.85 -22.23
C LYS A 196 -6.41 -12.94 -21.47
N ILE A 197 -7.11 -13.95 -20.95
CA ILE A 197 -6.49 -15.05 -20.23
C ILE A 197 -5.58 -15.89 -21.11
N ASP A 198 -5.96 -16.15 -22.36
CA ASP A 198 -5.11 -16.88 -23.31
C ASP A 198 -3.82 -16.10 -23.59
N LEU A 199 -3.90 -14.77 -23.71
CA LEU A 199 -2.73 -13.90 -23.84
C LEU A 199 -1.84 -13.95 -22.59
N LEU A 200 -2.42 -13.75 -21.41
CA LEU A 200 -1.67 -13.80 -20.14
C LEU A 200 -1.03 -15.19 -19.92
N ALA A 201 -1.75 -16.26 -20.23
CA ALA A 201 -1.25 -17.63 -20.12
C ALA A 201 -0.08 -17.88 -21.09
N SER A 202 -0.14 -17.33 -22.31
CA SER A 202 0.96 -17.38 -23.27
C SER A 202 2.20 -16.63 -22.77
N GLN A 203 2.02 -15.44 -22.18
CA GLN A 203 3.13 -14.68 -21.60
C GLN A 203 3.73 -15.40 -20.38
N LEU A 204 2.89 -15.96 -19.51
CA LEU A 204 3.32 -16.69 -18.32
C LEU A 204 4.05 -17.99 -18.67
N SER A 205 3.60 -18.74 -19.69
CA SER A 205 4.27 -19.99 -20.10
C SER A 205 5.69 -19.74 -20.63
N GLN A 206 5.91 -18.60 -21.29
CA GLN A 206 7.21 -18.16 -21.79
C GLN A 206 8.11 -17.51 -20.73
N SER A 207 7.57 -17.22 -19.55
CA SER A 207 8.29 -16.54 -18.48
C SER A 207 9.01 -17.54 -17.56
N ASP A 208 10.26 -17.24 -17.21
CA ASP A 208 11.04 -17.98 -16.22
C ASP A 208 10.62 -17.60 -14.80
N TYR A 209 10.29 -16.32 -14.60
CA TYR A 209 9.86 -15.75 -13.33
C TYR A 209 8.64 -14.86 -13.51
N PHE A 210 7.79 -14.81 -12.49
CA PHE A 210 6.75 -13.79 -12.34
C PHE A 210 7.01 -13.03 -11.04
N ILE A 211 7.25 -11.73 -11.14
CA ILE A 211 7.56 -10.86 -10.02
C ILE A 211 6.40 -9.89 -9.78
N ILE A 212 5.89 -9.94 -8.55
CA ILE A 212 4.91 -8.98 -8.03
C ILE A 212 5.70 -8.01 -7.15
N SER A 213 5.78 -6.74 -7.56
CA SER A 213 6.64 -5.74 -6.91
C SER A 213 5.95 -4.94 -5.81
N SER A 214 4.63 -5.09 -5.64
CA SER A 214 3.88 -4.60 -4.49
C SER A 214 2.50 -5.27 -4.37
N ARG A 215 1.69 -4.81 -3.41
CA ARG A 215 0.28 -5.24 -3.29
C ARG A 215 -0.67 -4.49 -4.21
N ARG A 216 -0.25 -3.37 -4.80
CA ARG A 216 -1.12 -2.46 -5.56
C ARG A 216 -2.00 -3.19 -6.56
N VAL A 217 -1.41 -4.10 -7.33
CA VAL A 217 -2.08 -4.71 -8.48
C VAL A 217 -2.90 -5.92 -8.10
N PHE A 218 -2.28 -7.02 -7.70
CA PHE A 218 -3.03 -8.22 -7.34
C PHE A 218 -4.09 -7.98 -6.24
N TYR A 219 -3.81 -7.15 -5.22
CA TYR A 219 -4.76 -6.95 -4.12
C TYR A 219 -5.99 -6.15 -4.57
N SER A 220 -5.82 -5.15 -5.43
CA SER A 220 -6.94 -4.38 -5.96
C SER A 220 -7.81 -5.23 -6.89
N ILE A 221 -7.21 -6.09 -7.72
CA ILE A 221 -7.90 -7.03 -8.60
C ILE A 221 -8.69 -8.05 -7.78
N LEU A 222 -8.07 -8.67 -6.77
CA LEU A 222 -8.75 -9.65 -5.90
C LEU A 222 -9.94 -9.06 -5.15
N ARG A 223 -9.87 -7.79 -4.74
CA ARG A 223 -11.00 -7.08 -4.11
C ARG A 223 -12.13 -6.76 -5.09
N ASN A 224 -11.83 -6.71 -6.37
CA ASN A 224 -12.76 -6.39 -7.45
C ASN A 224 -13.05 -7.60 -8.35
N SER A 225 -13.18 -8.79 -7.76
CA SER A 225 -13.35 -10.04 -8.51
C SER A 225 -14.60 -10.11 -9.39
N LYS A 226 -15.58 -9.22 -9.18
CA LYS A 226 -16.73 -9.10 -10.08
C LYS A 226 -16.37 -8.48 -11.43
N SER A 227 -15.43 -7.53 -11.43
CA SER A 227 -14.93 -6.85 -12.63
C SER A 227 -13.72 -7.56 -13.26
N TYR A 228 -13.05 -8.42 -12.49
CA TYR A 228 -11.90 -9.22 -12.91
C TYR A 228 -12.03 -10.69 -12.47
N PRO A 229 -13.09 -11.41 -12.90
CA PRO A 229 -13.33 -12.78 -12.46
C PRO A 229 -12.17 -13.72 -12.77
N TYR A 230 -11.64 -13.70 -13.99
CA TYR A 230 -10.60 -14.62 -14.40
C TYR A 230 -9.23 -14.19 -13.89
N THR A 231 -8.89 -12.90 -13.97
CA THR A 231 -7.58 -12.44 -13.44
C THR A 231 -7.50 -12.63 -11.92
N SER A 232 -8.62 -12.54 -11.19
CA SER A 232 -8.66 -12.91 -9.77
C SER A 232 -8.37 -14.40 -9.54
N LEU A 233 -8.88 -15.29 -10.40
CA LEU A 233 -8.58 -16.72 -10.34
C LEU A 233 -7.11 -16.99 -10.67
N MET A 234 -6.55 -16.29 -11.66
CA MET A 234 -5.12 -16.35 -11.98
C MET A 234 -4.26 -16.08 -10.74
N TYR A 235 -4.49 -14.98 -10.02
CA TYR A 235 -3.73 -14.70 -8.80
C TYR A 235 -3.94 -15.76 -7.71
N LYS A 236 -5.18 -16.19 -7.45
CA LYS A 236 -5.45 -17.24 -6.46
C LYS A 236 -4.69 -18.53 -6.77
N LYS A 237 -4.62 -18.91 -8.05
CA LYS A 237 -3.93 -20.12 -8.52
C LYS A 237 -2.41 -19.94 -8.58
N LEU A 238 -1.93 -18.73 -8.82
CA LEU A 238 -0.50 -18.39 -8.70
C LEU A 238 -0.02 -18.58 -7.26
N PHE A 239 -0.70 -17.95 -6.30
CA PHE A 239 -0.32 -18.01 -4.88
C PHE A 239 -0.49 -19.41 -4.28
N SER A 240 -1.40 -20.24 -4.80
CA SER A 240 -1.53 -21.65 -4.39
C SER A 240 -0.57 -22.61 -5.12
N GLY A 241 0.22 -22.12 -6.08
CA GLY A 241 1.15 -22.91 -6.88
C GLY A 241 0.51 -23.75 -7.99
N GLN A 242 -0.82 -23.68 -8.17
CA GLN A 242 -1.55 -24.46 -9.16
C GLN A 242 -1.17 -24.11 -10.60
N LEU A 243 -0.66 -22.91 -10.86
CA LEU A 243 -0.18 -22.51 -12.19
C LEU A 243 1.21 -23.05 -12.55
N GLY A 244 1.85 -23.84 -11.67
CA GLY A 244 3.21 -24.37 -11.90
C GLY A 244 4.33 -23.44 -11.46
N PHE A 245 3.97 -22.31 -10.84
CA PHE A 245 4.89 -21.35 -10.25
C PHE A 245 5.05 -21.62 -8.76
N ARG A 246 6.28 -21.58 -8.26
CA ARG A 246 6.61 -21.66 -6.83
C ARG A 246 7.05 -20.30 -6.32
N LEU A 247 6.55 -19.89 -5.16
CA LEU A 247 7.08 -18.72 -4.45
C LEU A 247 8.52 -19.02 -4.00
N GLU A 248 9.50 -18.47 -4.70
CA GLU A 248 10.92 -18.71 -4.48
C GLU A 248 11.47 -17.80 -3.38
N LYS A 249 11.02 -16.54 -3.39
CA LYS A 249 11.47 -15.53 -2.43
C LYS A 249 10.39 -14.48 -2.18
N GLN A 250 10.31 -14.04 -0.93
CA GLN A 250 9.50 -12.90 -0.51
C GLN A 250 10.38 -11.90 0.23
N PHE A 251 10.22 -10.61 -0.08
CA PHE A 251 10.83 -9.51 0.65
C PHE A 251 9.73 -8.68 1.30
N THR A 252 9.77 -8.55 2.61
CA THR A 252 8.86 -7.73 3.41
C THR A 252 9.67 -6.91 4.40
N ASN A 253 9.18 -5.71 4.72
CA ASN A 253 9.73 -4.93 5.82
C ASN A 253 8.58 -4.22 6.53
N TYR A 254 8.21 -4.67 7.71
CA TYR A 254 7.13 -4.03 8.47
C TYR A 254 7.70 -2.92 9.37
N PRO A 255 7.03 -1.76 9.49
CA PRO A 255 7.50 -0.65 10.32
C PRO A 255 7.45 -0.96 11.83
N PHE A 256 6.62 -1.92 12.22
CA PHE A 256 6.46 -2.41 13.58
C PHE A 256 6.65 -3.93 13.60
N PHE A 257 6.69 -4.52 14.80
CA PHE A 257 6.74 -5.99 14.97
C PHE A 257 5.44 -6.71 14.57
N ILE A 258 4.45 -5.98 14.05
CA ILE A 258 3.18 -6.48 13.54
C ILE A 258 3.00 -6.03 12.10
N SER A 259 2.30 -6.84 11.32
CA SER A 259 1.94 -6.47 9.95
C SER A 259 1.01 -5.26 9.92
N ASP A 260 1.28 -4.35 9.00
CA ASP A 260 0.43 -3.22 8.65
C ASP A 260 -0.41 -3.50 7.39
N ASP A 261 -0.62 -4.77 7.04
CA ASP A 261 -1.36 -5.18 5.82
C ASP A 261 -2.83 -4.79 5.78
N TRP A 262 -3.33 -4.32 6.92
CA TRP A 262 -4.65 -3.75 7.09
C TRP A 262 -4.67 -2.24 6.80
N ALA A 263 -3.54 -1.58 6.62
CA ALA A 263 -3.45 -0.15 6.31
C ALA A 263 -4.03 0.19 4.93
N ASP A 264 -4.25 1.49 4.69
CA ASP A 264 -4.40 1.99 3.33
C ASP A 264 -3.15 1.70 2.51
N GLU A 265 -3.34 1.39 1.23
CA GLU A 265 -2.26 1.03 0.30
C GLU A 265 -1.13 2.07 0.26
N SER A 266 -1.47 3.36 0.41
CA SER A 266 -0.48 4.45 0.36
C SER A 266 0.59 4.34 1.44
N PHE A 267 0.35 3.60 2.53
CA PHE A 267 1.34 3.34 3.57
C PHE A 267 2.39 2.31 3.17
N GLN A 268 2.04 1.37 2.30
CA GLN A 268 2.86 0.21 2.00
C GLN A 268 3.53 0.32 0.64
N SER A 269 2.79 0.72 -0.40
CA SER A 269 3.24 0.64 -1.80
C SER A 269 4.46 1.51 -2.14
N TYR A 270 4.81 2.46 -1.28
CA TYR A 270 5.93 3.39 -1.49
C TYR A 270 7.12 3.07 -0.58
N ASP A 271 6.92 3.03 0.74
CA ASP A 271 8.03 2.92 1.68
C ASP A 271 8.55 1.47 1.83
N HIS A 272 7.66 0.48 1.88
CA HIS A 272 7.98 -0.95 2.08
C HIS A 272 7.04 -1.90 1.34
N PRO A 273 6.97 -1.82 0.00
CA PRO A 273 6.11 -2.69 -0.78
C PRO A 273 6.58 -4.15 -0.65
N PRO A 274 5.72 -5.12 -0.29
CA PRO A 274 6.16 -6.50 -0.26
C PRO A 274 6.40 -6.99 -1.70
N VAL A 275 7.54 -7.64 -1.93
CA VAL A 275 7.90 -8.19 -3.24
C VAL A 275 7.82 -9.71 -3.18
N TYR A 276 7.17 -10.31 -4.17
CA TYR A 276 7.04 -11.76 -4.32
C TYR A 276 7.69 -12.18 -5.63
N ILE A 277 8.63 -13.12 -5.55
CA ILE A 277 9.32 -13.68 -6.71
C ILE A 277 8.86 -15.13 -6.87
N PHE A 278 8.10 -15.38 -7.94
CA PHE A 278 7.67 -16.71 -8.32
C PHE A 278 8.57 -17.26 -9.42
N LYS A 279 9.05 -18.49 -9.26
CA LYS A 279 9.80 -19.22 -10.27
C LYS A 279 8.87 -20.18 -11.02
N ASN A 280 8.93 -20.18 -12.34
CA ASN A 280 8.19 -21.14 -13.16
C ASN A 280 8.91 -22.50 -13.15
N GLU A 281 8.53 -23.35 -12.20
CA GLU A 281 9.16 -24.67 -12.02
C GLU A 281 8.58 -25.71 -12.97
N ALA A 282 7.25 -25.73 -13.12
CA ALA A 282 6.58 -26.79 -13.86
C ALA A 282 6.52 -26.54 -15.38
N ARG A 283 6.77 -25.29 -15.84
CA ARG A 283 6.83 -24.91 -17.26
C ARG A 283 5.62 -25.39 -18.05
N PHE A 284 4.43 -25.18 -17.49
CA PHE A 284 3.20 -25.60 -18.16
C PHE A 284 3.00 -24.85 -19.47
N PRO A 285 2.49 -25.55 -20.52
CA PRO A 285 2.15 -24.91 -21.77
C PRO A 285 0.98 -23.94 -21.57
N ALA A 286 0.84 -22.96 -22.48
CA ALA A 286 -0.13 -21.88 -22.37
C ALA A 286 -1.57 -22.39 -22.23
N GLU A 287 -1.92 -23.44 -22.96
CA GLU A 287 -3.25 -24.06 -22.95
C GLU A 287 -3.60 -24.61 -21.57
N LYS A 288 -2.62 -25.20 -20.87
CA LYS A 288 -2.82 -25.72 -19.52
C LYS A 288 -2.99 -24.60 -18.50
N ILE A 289 -2.17 -23.54 -18.59
CA ILE A 289 -2.30 -22.38 -17.69
C ILE A 289 -3.68 -21.72 -17.90
N SER A 290 -4.06 -21.50 -19.15
CA SER A 290 -5.37 -20.91 -19.50
C SER A 290 -6.53 -21.77 -18.98
N PHE A 291 -6.51 -23.08 -19.25
CA PHE A 291 -7.51 -24.02 -18.73
C PHE A 291 -7.63 -23.96 -17.21
N LEU A 292 -6.50 -23.98 -16.51
CA LEU A 292 -6.49 -23.91 -15.05
C LEU A 292 -7.09 -22.61 -14.54
N ILE A 293 -6.87 -21.46 -15.20
CA ILE A 293 -7.46 -20.18 -14.78
C ILE A 293 -8.97 -20.17 -15.00
N LYS A 294 -9.45 -20.76 -16.10
CA LYS A 294 -10.86 -20.78 -16.50
C LYS A 294 -11.71 -21.80 -15.72
N SER A 295 -11.09 -22.84 -15.14
CA SER A 295 -11.72 -23.88 -14.30
C SER A 295 -11.89 -23.45 -12.84
#